data_AF-A0A1I7G3G2-F1
#
_entry.id   AF-A0A1I7G3G2-F1
#
_cell.length_a   1.000
_cell.length_b   1.000
_cell.length_c   1.000
_cell.angle_alpha   90.00
_cell.angle_beta   90.00
_cell.angle_gamma   90.00
#
_symmetry.space_group_name_H-M   'P 1'
#
loop_
_entity.id
_entity.type
_entity.pdbx_description
1 polymer ?
#
loop_
_entity_poly.entity_id
_entity_poly.type
_entity_poly.pdbx_seq_one_letter_code
_entity_poly.pdbx_strand_id
1 'polypeptide(L)'
;MKKRWIIYGIIGILFGIFDFYYQEFTERLNYIFNRNILVWFIVAWGIWLIPVIPIDFYEAKTFKNIKQPIIANIFIWVIAVCSYYIWIPIKWIFIGQPSMSFMHISNCNNEHYLDNLKNTFWGLITEDAPEWIVVAIVGGSVIGFLVGFSYIHLKRQKNE
;
A
#
# COMPACT_ATOMS: atom_id res chain seq x y z
N MET A 1 -20.64 5.44 -11.86
CA MET A 1 -20.19 4.44 -10.87
C MET A 1 -18.84 3.80 -11.21
N LYS A 2 -18.58 3.31 -12.42
CA LYS A 2 -17.31 2.61 -12.75
C LYS A 2 -16.05 3.50 -12.75
N LYS A 3 -16.14 4.77 -13.16
CA LYS A 3 -14.97 5.67 -13.28
C LYS A 3 -14.22 5.91 -11.95
N ARG A 4 -14.92 5.95 -10.82
CA ARG A 4 -14.27 6.20 -9.51
C ARG A 4 -13.37 5.05 -9.07
N TRP A 5 -13.77 3.81 -9.33
CA TRP A 5 -12.97 2.62 -9.03
C TRP A 5 -11.68 2.58 -9.85
N ILE A 6 -11.72 3.07 -11.10
CA ILE A 6 -10.51 3.24 -11.91
C ILE A 6 -9.57 4.26 -11.25
N ILE A 7 -10.09 5.41 -10.80
CA ILE A 7 -9.31 6.43 -10.10
C ILE A 7 -8.69 5.84 -8.81
N TYR A 8 -9.47 5.09 -8.02
CA TYR A 8 -8.99 4.44 -6.80
C TYR A 8 -7.90 3.40 -7.09
N GLY A 9 -8.04 2.65 -8.19
CA GLY A 9 -7.01 1.72 -8.64
C GLY A 9 -5.72 2.43 -9.03
N ILE A 10 -5.82 3.53 -9.78
CA ILE A 10 -4.66 4.37 -10.14
C ILE A 10 -3.99 4.94 -8.88
N ILE A 11 -4.77 5.44 -7.93
CA ILE A 11 -4.25 5.95 -6.65
C ILE A 11 -3.52 4.84 -5.89
N GLY A 12 -4.12 3.65 -5.78
CA GLY A 12 -3.48 2.49 -5.16
C GLY A 12 -2.17 2.11 -5.84
N ILE A 13 -2.14 2.04 -7.17
CA ILE A 13 -0.92 1.71 -7.93
C ILE A 13 0.19 2.74 -7.68
N LEU A 14 -0.12 4.03 -7.88
CA LEU A 14 0.85 5.10 -7.69
C LEU A 14 1.35 5.15 -6.24
N PHE A 15 0.44 4.95 -5.28
CA PHE A 15 0.79 4.92 -3.86
C PHE A 15 1.65 3.70 -3.52
N GLY A 16 1.38 2.51 -4.04
CA GLY A 16 2.20 1.32 -3.78
C GLY A 16 3.63 1.45 -4.31
N ILE A 17 3.80 2.03 -5.51
CA ILE A 17 5.13 2.35 -6.06
C ILE A 17 5.84 3.40 -5.21
N PHE A 18 5.11 4.45 -4.79
CA PHE A 18 5.66 5.48 -3.91
C PHE A 18 6.06 4.91 -2.54
N ASP A 19 5.22 4.08 -1.93
CA ASP A 19 5.43 3.49 -0.62
C ASP A 19 6.69 2.62 -0.62
N PHE A 20 6.99 1.91 -1.71
CA PHE A 20 8.26 1.20 -1.88
C PHE A 20 9.48 2.10 -1.61
N TYR A 21 9.56 3.28 -2.24
CA TYR A 21 10.66 4.22 -1.99
C TYR A 21 10.54 4.90 -0.63
N TYR A 22 9.32 5.10 -0.15
CA TYR A 22 9.08 5.69 1.16
C TYR A 22 9.60 4.79 2.28
N GLN A 23 9.35 3.48 2.23
CA GLN A 23 9.84 2.54 3.25
C GLN A 23 11.37 2.46 3.25
N GLU A 24 12.03 2.46 2.09
CA GLU A 24 13.51 2.57 2.03
C GLU A 24 14.03 3.85 2.70
N PHE A 25 13.27 4.94 2.62
CA PHE A 25 13.58 6.20 3.29
C PHE A 25 13.30 6.15 4.81
N THR A 26 12.18 5.55 5.24
CA THR A 26 11.84 5.44 6.67
C THR A 26 12.82 4.56 7.44
N GLU A 27 13.39 3.52 6.81
CA GLU A 27 14.46 2.71 7.39
C GLU A 27 15.70 3.55 7.73
N ARG A 28 16.09 4.46 6.82
CA ARG A 28 17.20 5.40 7.07
C ARG A 28 16.85 6.39 8.17
N LEU A 29 15.62 6.89 8.21
CA LEU A 29 15.16 7.77 9.28
C LEU A 29 15.14 7.09 10.64
N ASN A 30 14.81 5.79 10.71
CA ASN A 30 14.79 5.03 11.96
C ASN A 30 16.18 5.03 12.63
N TYR A 31 17.25 4.99 11.83
CA TYR A 31 18.61 5.16 12.31
C TYR A 31 18.84 6.56 12.91
N ILE A 32 18.32 7.62 12.27
CA ILE A 32 18.44 9.00 12.74
C ILE A 32 17.65 9.25 14.03
N PHE A 33 16.45 8.67 14.16
CA PHE A 33 15.60 8.79 15.36
C PHE A 33 16.03 7.87 16.51
N ASN A 34 17.27 7.38 16.50
CA ASN A 34 17.83 6.52 17.54
C ASN A 34 16.95 5.30 17.84
N ARG A 35 16.33 4.72 16.80
CA ARG A 35 15.42 3.56 16.89
C ARG A 35 14.18 3.78 17.75
N ASN A 36 13.66 5.01 17.82
CA ASN A 36 12.38 5.27 18.47
C ASN A 36 11.23 4.61 17.69
N ILE A 37 10.76 3.47 18.20
CA ILE A 37 9.74 2.64 17.56
C ILE A 37 8.43 3.38 17.31
N LEU A 38 8.04 4.29 18.19
CA LEU A 38 6.77 5.01 18.08
C LEU A 38 6.83 6.05 16.97
N VAL A 39 7.94 6.77 16.87
CA VAL A 39 8.16 7.74 15.79
C VAL A 39 8.23 7.02 14.44
N TRP A 40 9.00 5.92 14.35
CA TRP A 40 9.06 5.11 13.14
C TRP A 40 7.68 4.58 12.75
N PHE A 41 6.90 4.06 13.71
CA PHE A 41 5.57 3.54 13.44
C PHE A 41 4.64 4.61 12.87
N ILE A 42 4.61 5.81 13.47
CA ILE A 42 3.77 6.91 12.99
C ILE A 42 4.17 7.34 11.58
N VAL A 43 5.47 7.43 11.30
CA VAL A 43 5.98 7.83 9.98
C VAL A 43 5.69 6.73 8.94
N ALA A 44 6.12 5.49 9.20
CA ALA A 44 5.99 4.37 8.28
C ALA A 44 4.52 4.04 7.94
N TRP A 45 3.61 4.15 8.91
CA TRP A 45 2.20 3.77 8.72
C TRP A 45 1.26 4.95 8.50
N GLY A 46 1.56 6.13 9.03
CA GLY A 46 0.69 7.30 8.92
C GLY A 46 0.50 7.76 7.47
N ILE A 47 1.49 7.53 6.61
CA ILE A 47 1.44 7.88 5.19
C ILE A 47 0.29 7.17 4.45
N TRP A 48 -0.09 5.95 4.89
CA TRP A 48 -1.16 5.15 4.29
C TRP A 48 -2.55 5.79 4.43
N LEU A 49 -2.70 6.72 5.38
CA LEU A 49 -3.95 7.45 5.60
C LEU A 49 -4.16 8.59 4.59
N ILE A 50 -3.09 9.14 4.01
CA ILE A 50 -3.14 10.29 3.11
C ILE A 50 -4.03 10.04 1.88
N PRO A 51 -3.85 8.95 1.10
CA PRO A 51 -4.69 8.72 -0.07
C PRO A 51 -6.13 8.34 0.30
N VAL A 52 -6.34 7.63 1.41
CA VAL A 52 -7.65 7.02 1.72
C VAL A 52 -8.59 7.93 2.49
N ILE A 53 -8.11 8.80 3.39
CA ILE A 53 -8.98 9.69 4.17
C ILE A 53 -9.90 10.52 3.25
N PRO A 54 -9.39 11.23 2.21
CA PRO A 54 -10.25 12.00 1.31
C PRO A 54 -11.30 11.15 0.58
N ILE A 55 -10.93 9.90 0.23
CA ILE A 55 -11.80 8.98 -0.49
C ILE A 55 -12.90 8.43 0.43
N ASP A 56 -12.55 8.04 1.64
CA ASP A 56 -13.49 7.56 2.65
C ASP A 56 -14.49 8.66 3.02
N PHE A 57 -14.03 9.90 3.17
CA PHE A 57 -14.90 11.05 3.35
C PHE A 57 -15.84 11.27 2.15
N TYR A 58 -15.32 11.16 0.92
CA TYR A 58 -16.12 11.30 -0.29
C TYR A 58 -17.19 10.20 -0.40
N GLU A 59 -16.84 8.95 -0.12
CA GLU A 59 -17.75 7.80 -0.18
C GLU A 59 -18.81 7.90 0.93
N ALA A 60 -18.42 8.27 2.16
CA ALA A 60 -19.34 8.50 3.26
C ALA A 60 -20.32 9.64 2.94
N LYS A 61 -19.84 10.73 2.34
CA LYS A 61 -20.65 11.89 1.94
C LYS A 61 -21.64 11.54 0.83
N THR A 62 -21.18 10.82 -0.18
CA THR A 62 -21.96 10.50 -1.38
C THR A 62 -23.04 9.47 -1.07
N PHE A 63 -22.70 8.40 -0.35
CA PHE A 63 -23.59 7.25 -0.16
C PHE A 63 -24.26 7.19 1.21
N LYS A 64 -23.88 8.08 2.14
CA LYS A 64 -24.46 8.20 3.49
C LYS A 64 -24.52 6.86 4.25
N ASN A 65 -23.55 5.98 4.01
CA ASN A 65 -23.43 4.70 4.73
C ASN A 65 -21.97 4.35 4.99
N ILE A 66 -21.74 3.48 5.97
CA ILE A 66 -20.41 3.10 6.46
C ILE A 66 -19.74 2.06 5.53
N LYS A 67 -20.52 1.32 4.74
CA LYS A 67 -20.00 0.23 3.90
C LYS A 67 -19.16 0.75 2.73
N GLN A 68 -19.53 1.87 2.12
CA GLN A 68 -18.82 2.37 0.95
C GLN A 68 -17.39 2.83 1.25
N PRO A 69 -17.12 3.59 2.33
CA PRO A 69 -15.75 3.87 2.78
C PRO A 69 -14.93 2.60 3.02
N ILE A 70 -15.49 1.61 3.72
CA ILE A 70 -14.82 0.32 3.97
C ILE A 70 -14.39 -0.35 2.66
N ILE A 71 -15.31 -0.51 1.71
CA ILE A 71 -15.02 -1.21 0.44
C ILE A 71 -14.00 -0.41 -0.38
N ALA A 72 -14.12 0.92 -0.43
CA ALA A 72 -13.19 1.77 -1.16
C ALA A 72 -11.77 1.70 -0.57
N ASN A 73 -11.65 1.78 0.76
CA ASN A 73 -10.37 1.71 1.45
C ASN A 73 -9.68 0.35 1.27
N ILE A 74 -10.40 -0.76 1.52
CA ILE A 74 -9.89 -2.12 1.27
C ILE A 74 -9.38 -2.23 -0.17
N PHE A 75 -10.18 -1.77 -1.15
CA PHE A 75 -9.79 -1.84 -2.55
C PHE A 75 -8.48 -1.09 -2.82
N ILE A 76 -8.33 0.14 -2.31
CA ILE A 76 -7.12 0.95 -2.52
C ILE A 76 -5.91 0.31 -1.87
N TRP A 77 -6.03 -0.11 -0.60
CA TRP A 77 -4.91 -0.70 0.13
C TRP A 77 -4.47 -2.03 -0.48
N VAL A 78 -5.40 -2.89 -0.90
CA VAL A 78 -5.06 -4.14 -1.61
C VAL A 78 -4.35 -3.84 -2.93
N ILE A 79 -4.85 -2.88 -3.73
CA ILE A 79 -4.19 -2.50 -4.98
C ILE A 79 -2.80 -1.91 -4.72
N ALA A 80 -2.62 -1.14 -3.65
CA ALA A 80 -1.33 -0.60 -3.25
C ALA A 80 -0.34 -1.71 -2.86
N VAL A 81 -0.75 -2.68 -2.05
CA VAL A 81 0.07 -3.85 -1.70
C VAL A 81 0.45 -4.63 -2.95
N CYS A 82 -0.52 -4.95 -3.83
CA CYS A 82 -0.23 -5.63 -5.09
C CYS A 82 0.78 -4.84 -5.94
N SER A 83 0.61 -3.53 -6.04
CA SER A 83 1.50 -2.68 -6.82
C SER A 83 2.90 -2.60 -6.22
N TYR A 84 3.02 -2.54 -4.89
CA TYR A 84 4.29 -2.59 -4.17
C TYR A 84 5.05 -3.87 -4.53
N TYR A 85 4.40 -5.03 -4.38
CA TYR A 85 5.04 -6.33 -4.63
C TYR A 85 5.35 -6.57 -6.11
N ILE A 86 4.57 -6.02 -7.04
CA ILE A 86 4.88 -6.04 -8.48
C ILE A 86 6.06 -5.11 -8.79
N TRP A 87 6.20 -4.00 -8.07
CA TRP A 87 7.29 -3.03 -8.31
C TRP A 87 8.66 -3.58 -7.91
N ILE A 88 8.74 -4.41 -6.86
CA ILE A 88 9.99 -5.01 -6.39
C ILE A 88 10.79 -5.69 -7.53
N PRO A 89 10.26 -6.70 -8.26
CA PRO A 89 11.00 -7.35 -9.33
C PRO A 89 11.28 -6.40 -10.51
N ILE A 90 10.39 -5.44 -10.79
CA ILE A 90 10.62 -4.42 -11.82
C ILE A 90 11.89 -3.62 -11.49
N LYS A 91 12.02 -3.17 -10.23
CA LYS A 91 13.22 -2.48 -9.77
C LYS A 91 14.45 -3.37 -9.89
N TRP A 92 14.41 -4.61 -9.39
CA TRP A 92 15.57 -5.49 -9.43
C TRP A 92 16.05 -5.82 -10.85
N ILE A 93 15.11 -6.11 -11.77
CA ILE A 93 15.43 -6.52 -13.14
C ILE A 93 15.93 -5.34 -13.98
N PHE A 94 15.25 -4.18 -13.91
CA PHE A 94 15.44 -3.10 -14.88
C PHE A 94 16.19 -1.88 -14.34
N ILE A 95 16.13 -1.62 -13.02
CA ILE A 95 16.80 -0.47 -12.39
C ILE A 95 18.07 -0.95 -11.67
N GLY A 96 18.03 -2.14 -11.09
CA GLY A 96 19.09 -2.72 -10.30
C GLY A 96 19.03 -2.31 -8.82
N GLN A 97 19.60 -3.17 -7.98
CA GLN A 97 19.82 -2.92 -6.56
C GLN A 97 21.14 -3.60 -6.15
N PRO A 98 22.06 -2.93 -5.44
CA PRO A 98 23.39 -3.49 -5.16
C PRO A 98 23.36 -4.85 -4.46
N SER A 99 22.44 -5.05 -3.51
CA SER A 99 22.26 -6.32 -2.79
C SER A 99 21.62 -7.43 -3.63
N MET A 100 21.03 -7.09 -4.77
CA MET A 100 20.32 -8.01 -5.69
C MET A 100 20.87 -7.86 -7.12
N SER A 101 22.15 -7.55 -7.28
CA SER A 101 22.75 -7.25 -8.58
C SER A 101 22.67 -8.42 -9.57
N PHE A 102 22.66 -9.66 -9.06
CA PHE A 102 22.48 -10.89 -9.84
C PHE A 102 21.12 -10.99 -10.56
N MET A 103 20.11 -10.23 -10.10
CA MET A 103 18.76 -10.20 -10.69
C MET A 103 18.62 -9.21 -11.85
N HIS A 104 19.61 -8.34 -12.05
CA HIS A 104 19.56 -7.34 -13.11
C HIS A 104 19.66 -7.98 -14.51
N ILE A 105 18.96 -7.42 -15.49
CA ILE A 105 18.87 -7.96 -16.86
C ILE A 105 20.21 -8.13 -17.56
N SER A 106 21.25 -7.38 -17.15
CA SER A 106 22.62 -7.58 -17.65
C SER A 106 23.18 -8.98 -17.36
N ASN A 107 22.62 -9.70 -16.39
CA ASN A 107 23.02 -11.06 -16.02
C ASN A 107 22.15 -12.14 -16.69
N CYS A 108 21.34 -11.80 -17.71
CA CYS A 108 20.43 -12.74 -18.37
C CYS A 108 21.12 -13.96 -19.00
N ASN A 109 22.43 -13.88 -19.27
CA ASN A 109 23.24 -14.97 -19.79
C ASN A 109 23.77 -15.92 -18.70
N ASN A 110 23.51 -15.63 -17.41
CA ASN A 110 23.89 -16.51 -16.31
C ASN A 110 22.96 -17.74 -16.29
N GLU A 111 23.55 -18.93 -16.10
CA GLU A 111 22.84 -20.22 -16.08
C GLU A 111 21.68 -20.25 -15.07
N HIS A 112 21.83 -19.59 -13.92
CA HIS A 112 20.83 -19.59 -12.85
C HIS A 112 19.90 -18.37 -12.86
N TYR A 113 19.97 -17.50 -13.87
CA TYR A 113 19.23 -16.23 -13.88
C TYR A 113 17.71 -16.44 -13.77
N LEU A 114 17.14 -17.32 -14.62
CA LEU A 114 15.69 -17.56 -14.63
C LEU A 114 15.22 -18.28 -13.36
N ASP A 115 16.02 -19.21 -12.83
CA ASP A 115 15.70 -19.91 -11.59
C ASP A 115 15.70 -18.94 -10.40
N ASN A 116 16.69 -18.05 -10.33
CA ASN A 116 16.75 -17.01 -9.32
C ASN A 116 15.52 -16.08 -9.41
N LEU A 117 15.20 -15.58 -10.60
CA LEU A 117 14.01 -14.75 -10.82
C LEU A 117 12.74 -15.45 -10.38
N LYS A 118 12.54 -16.70 -10.81
CA LYS A 118 11.35 -17.48 -10.48
C LYS A 118 11.24 -17.71 -8.98
N ASN A 119 12.32 -18.16 -8.33
CA ASN A 119 12.30 -18.50 -6.91
C ASN A 119 12.05 -17.26 -6.04
N THR A 120 12.72 -16.15 -6.31
CA THR A 120 12.51 -14.92 -5.54
C THR A 120 11.12 -14.32 -5.79
N PHE A 121 10.64 -14.29 -7.04
CA PHE A 121 9.30 -13.80 -7.34
C PHE A 121 8.21 -14.67 -6.72
N TRP A 122 8.41 -15.99 -6.72
CA TRP A 122 7.49 -16.93 -6.09
C TRP A 122 7.43 -16.69 -4.57
N GLY A 123 8.57 -16.58 -3.90
CA GLY A 123 8.64 -16.24 -2.47
C GLY A 123 7.89 -14.94 -2.14
N LEU A 124 8.12 -13.88 -2.92
CA LEU A 124 7.41 -12.60 -2.74
C LEU A 124 5.88 -12.75 -2.79
N ILE A 125 5.36 -13.58 -3.70
CA ILE A 125 3.91 -13.75 -3.90
C ILE A 125 3.31 -14.73 -2.89
N THR A 126 4.02 -15.79 -2.53
CA THR A 126 3.45 -16.86 -1.70
C THR A 126 3.70 -16.69 -0.22
N GLU A 127 4.78 -16.01 0.16
CA GLU A 127 5.20 -15.88 1.55
C GLU A 127 4.90 -14.47 2.07
N ASP A 128 5.36 -13.44 1.36
CA ASP A 128 5.27 -12.07 1.86
C ASP A 128 3.93 -11.38 1.53
N ALA A 129 3.57 -11.29 0.25
CA ALA A 129 2.38 -10.55 -0.20
C ALA A 129 1.06 -10.94 0.50
N PRO A 130 0.77 -12.22 0.79
CA PRO A 130 -0.49 -12.62 1.41
C PRO A 130 -0.67 -12.04 2.82
N GLU A 131 0.39 -11.96 3.62
CA GLU A 131 0.35 -11.36 4.96
C GLU A 131 -0.09 -9.89 4.87
N TRP A 132 0.53 -9.15 3.96
CA TRP A 132 0.23 -7.73 3.75
C TRP A 132 -1.13 -7.48 3.13
N ILE A 133 -1.65 -8.41 2.30
CA ILE A 133 -3.03 -8.35 1.82
C ILE A 133 -4.01 -8.49 2.98
N VAL A 134 -3.75 -9.39 3.95
CA VAL A 134 -4.59 -9.52 5.15
C VAL A 134 -4.56 -8.23 5.96
N VAL A 135 -3.38 -7.64 6.19
CA VAL A 135 -3.22 -6.34 6.85
C VAL A 135 -3.99 -5.24 6.11
N ALA A 136 -3.92 -5.21 4.78
CA ALA A 136 -4.63 -4.25 3.95
C ALA A 136 -6.15 -4.36 4.11
N ILE A 137 -6.68 -5.58 4.14
CA ILE A 137 -8.12 -5.82 4.32
C ILE A 137 -8.56 -5.40 5.73
N VAL A 138 -7.85 -5.83 6.76
CA VAL A 138 -8.21 -5.55 8.16
C VAL A 138 -8.09 -4.06 8.46
N GLY A 139 -6.94 -3.46 8.16
CA GLY A 139 -6.70 -2.05 8.43
C GLY A 139 -7.57 -1.14 7.57
N GLY A 140 -7.77 -1.47 6.29
CA GLY A 140 -8.68 -0.74 5.42
C GLY A 140 -10.13 -0.80 5.91
N SER A 141 -10.55 -1.94 6.46
CA SER A 141 -11.87 -2.06 7.11
C SER A 141 -12.01 -1.16 8.32
N VAL A 142 -11.00 -1.15 9.20
CA VAL A 142 -11.02 -0.35 10.43
C VAL A 142 -11.02 1.14 10.11
N ILE A 143 -10.11 1.62 9.25
CA ILE A 143 -10.01 3.04 8.90
C ILE A 143 -11.27 3.51 8.15
N GLY A 144 -11.72 2.75 7.15
CA GLY A 144 -12.95 3.07 6.41
C GLY A 144 -14.17 3.13 7.33
N PHE A 145 -14.27 2.20 8.29
CA PHE A 145 -15.31 2.25 9.31
C PHE A 145 -15.21 3.53 10.16
N LEU A 146 -14.04 3.86 10.70
CA LEU A 146 -13.85 5.00 11.59
C LEU A 146 -14.17 6.32 10.89
N VAL A 147 -13.68 6.52 9.67
CA VAL A 147 -13.94 7.74 8.89
C VAL A 147 -15.42 7.84 8.52
N GLY A 148 -16.00 6.74 8.01
CA GLY A 148 -17.40 6.68 7.62
C GLY A 148 -18.36 6.92 8.80
N PHE A 149 -18.10 6.27 9.94
CA PHE A 149 -18.85 6.43 11.17
C PHE A 149 -18.78 7.88 11.68
N SER A 150 -17.57 8.44 11.77
CA SER A 150 -17.36 9.81 12.23
C SER A 150 -18.10 10.82 11.37
N TYR A 151 -18.00 10.69 10.04
CA TYR A 151 -18.69 11.59 9.11
C TYR A 151 -20.22 11.57 9.29
N ILE A 152 -20.81 10.38 9.37
CA ILE A 152 -22.27 10.22 9.46
C ILE A 152 -22.82 10.77 10.78
N HIS A 153 -22.15 10.49 11.90
CA HIS A 153 -22.62 10.91 13.22
C HIS A 153 -22.43 12.40 13.47
N LEU A 154 -21.29 12.98 13.07
CA LEU A 154 -21.05 14.42 13.18
C LEU A 154 -22.02 15.23 12.32
N LYS A 155 -22.41 14.72 11.15
CA LYS A 155 -23.39 15.39 10.29
C LYS A 155 -24.81 15.28 10.83
N ARG A 156 -25.16 14.19 11.50
CA ARG A 156 -26.48 14.04 12.15
C ARG A 156 -26.65 15.08 13.26
N GLN A 157 -25.64 15.26 14.12
CA GLN A 157 -25.68 16.25 15.20
C GLN A 157 -25.76 17.71 14.72
N LYS A 158 -25.36 18.02 13.48
CA LYS A 158 -25.44 19.37 12.93
C LYS A 158 -26.83 19.71 12.34
N ASN A 159 -27.67 18.70 12.11
CA ASN A 159 -29.00 18.86 11.52
C ASN A 159 -30.13 18.69 12.55
N GLU A 160 -29.79 18.44 13.81
CA GLU A 160 -30.66 18.46 14.99
C GLU A 160 -30.45 19.79 15.73
#